data_AF-A0AAC9N5Y6-F1
#
_entry.id   AF-A0AAC9N5Y6-F1
#
_cell.length_a   1.000
_cell.length_b   1.000
_cell.length_c   1.000
_cell.angle_alpha   90.00
_cell.angle_beta   90.00
_cell.angle_gamma   90.00
#
_symmetry.space_group_name_H-M   'P 1'
#
loop_
_entity.id
_entity.type
_entity.pdbx_description
1 polymer ?
#
loop_
_entity_poly.entity_id
_entity_poly.type
_entity_poly.pdbx_seq_one_letter_code
_entity_poly.pdbx_strand_id
1 'polypeptide(L)'
;MKIEISILHDLTYQVSSDKIKSIGNKNALRLLKGIYTNKPRFIDRYLSIYDNIELLKPIYNYFLENYEKTVPFTYKEAFEIEDENFRRMVFNAIDISDLIQNLGATRIKTDGIEVNRKCFDKQGNTLPNKNYHAVYETYQIDCSRLVIGSEFDNQENFAYAVKCWCTSTNKEHWIWIEDSYKDQPLEAIASTFRFHENVIPHIKELKRQGDIMLVELNQEIIPKGKIIPLTAEQYFRLLTIET
;
A
#
# COMPACT_ATOMS: atom_id res chain seq x y z
N MET A 1 7.91 -3.99 -10.43
CA MET A 1 8.24 -2.87 -11.33
C MET A 1 9.63 -3.14 -11.89
N LYS A 2 9.73 -3.47 -13.17
CA LYS A 2 11.01 -3.66 -13.84
C LYS A 2 11.43 -2.30 -14.39
N ILE A 3 12.43 -1.69 -13.78
CA ILE A 3 13.07 -0.48 -14.30
C ILE A 3 14.07 -0.97 -15.34
N GLU A 4 13.89 -0.58 -16.61
CA GLU A 4 14.86 -0.89 -17.66
C GLU A 4 15.83 0.28 -17.78
N ILE A 5 17.12 -0.04 -17.76
CA ILE A 5 18.19 0.95 -17.88
C ILE A 5 18.66 0.89 -19.33
N SER A 6 18.38 1.92 -20.14
CA SER A 6 18.98 2.09 -21.47
C SER A 6 20.09 3.14 -21.42
N ILE A 7 21.13 2.94 -22.23
CA ILE A 7 22.31 3.80 -22.30
C ILE A 7 22.07 4.83 -23.43
N LEU A 8 22.12 6.13 -23.12
CA LEU A 8 22.11 7.19 -24.14
C LEU A 8 23.55 7.63 -24.50
N HIS A 9 23.68 8.38 -25.60
CA HIS A 9 24.95 8.88 -26.16
C HIS A 9 25.58 10.00 -25.30
N ASP A 10 25.96 9.70 -24.06
CA ASP A 10 26.72 10.56 -23.13
C ASP A 10 26.90 9.95 -21.72
N LEU A 11 26.58 8.66 -21.52
CA LEU A 11 26.50 8.03 -20.18
C LEU A 11 25.38 8.62 -19.28
N THR A 12 24.40 9.34 -19.84
CA THR A 12 23.10 9.46 -19.19
C THR A 12 22.33 8.16 -19.39
N TYR A 13 21.86 7.59 -18.28
CA TYR A 13 21.14 6.33 -18.31
C TYR A 13 19.65 6.62 -18.13
N GLN A 14 18.85 6.11 -19.05
CA GLN A 14 17.41 6.18 -19.00
C GLN A 14 16.92 5.11 -18.04
N VAL A 15 16.35 5.49 -16.91
CA VAL A 15 15.34 4.62 -16.27
C VAL A 15 14.08 4.77 -17.11
N SER A 16 13.95 3.92 -18.12
CA SER A 16 12.75 3.86 -18.96
C SER A 16 11.90 2.67 -18.54
N SER A 17 10.59 2.92 -18.52
CA SER A 17 9.60 1.92 -18.90
C SER A 17 8.94 2.47 -20.16
N ASP A 18 8.10 1.68 -20.81
CA ASP A 18 7.32 2.05 -22.00
C ASP A 18 6.54 3.39 -21.89
N LYS A 19 6.53 4.02 -20.70
CA LYS A 19 5.73 5.19 -20.35
C LYS A 19 6.52 6.39 -19.79
N ILE A 20 7.86 6.39 -19.71
CA ILE A 20 8.61 7.46 -19.02
C ILE A 20 9.64 8.12 -19.95
N LYS A 21 9.65 9.46 -20.02
CA LYS A 21 10.76 10.22 -20.63
C LYS A 21 12.03 10.08 -19.78
N SER A 22 13.21 10.08 -20.40
CA SER A 22 14.50 9.91 -19.71
C SER A 22 14.60 10.67 -18.39
N ILE A 23 14.81 9.94 -17.28
CA ILE A 23 15.14 10.53 -15.98
C ILE A 23 16.63 10.31 -15.69
N GLY A 24 17.32 11.36 -15.25
CA GLY A 24 18.76 11.25 -14.94
C GLY A 24 19.06 10.41 -13.69
N ASN A 25 20.30 9.92 -13.58
CA ASN A 25 20.77 9.02 -12.52
C ASN A 25 20.44 9.51 -11.10
N LYS A 26 20.53 10.83 -10.86
CA LYS A 26 20.17 11.42 -9.56
C LYS A 26 18.71 11.13 -9.22
N ASN A 27 17.77 11.44 -10.12
CA ASN A 27 16.34 11.25 -9.89
C ASN A 27 15.98 9.76 -9.82
N ALA A 28 16.64 8.91 -10.62
CA ALA A 28 16.53 7.47 -10.48
C ALA A 28 16.92 6.99 -9.08
N LEU A 29 18.08 7.44 -8.55
CA LEU A 29 18.53 7.07 -7.22
C LEU A 29 17.61 7.62 -6.11
N ARG A 30 17.06 8.82 -6.27
CA ARG A 30 16.07 9.39 -5.33
C ARG A 30 14.80 8.54 -5.27
N LEU A 31 14.29 8.10 -6.43
CA LEU A 31 13.15 7.19 -6.52
C LEU A 31 13.48 5.85 -5.84
N LEU A 32 14.64 5.27 -6.17
CA LEU A 32 15.08 3.98 -5.61
C LEU A 32 15.32 4.06 -4.09
N LYS A 33 15.77 5.20 -3.57
CA LYS A 33 15.92 5.43 -2.12
C LYS A 33 14.57 5.44 -1.40
N GLY A 34 13.51 5.95 -2.04
CA GLY A 34 12.14 5.85 -1.51
C GLY A 34 11.63 4.41 -1.47
N ILE A 35 11.86 3.64 -2.54
CA ILE A 35 11.43 2.24 -2.66
C ILE A 35 12.21 1.31 -1.71
N TYR A 36 13.53 1.46 -1.70
CA TYR A 36 14.45 0.68 -0.89
C TYR A 36 14.98 1.59 0.21
N THR A 37 14.31 1.60 1.36
CA THR A 37 14.63 2.50 2.47
C THR A 37 15.94 2.18 3.20
N ASN A 38 16.55 1.01 2.93
CA ASN A 38 17.86 0.65 3.46
C ASN A 38 18.80 0.09 2.38
N LYS A 39 20.10 0.37 2.55
CA LYS A 39 21.16 0.04 1.58
C LYS A 39 21.31 -1.46 1.33
N PRO A 40 21.30 -2.34 2.35
CA PRO A 40 21.41 -3.79 2.11
C PRO A 40 20.29 -4.30 1.20
N ARG A 41 19.05 -3.90 1.44
CA ARG A 41 17.91 -4.30 0.61
C ARG A 41 17.99 -3.73 -0.81
N PHE A 42 18.48 -2.50 -0.95
CA PHE A 42 18.75 -1.89 -2.25
C PHE A 42 19.78 -2.70 -3.05
N ILE A 43 20.89 -3.08 -2.42
CA ILE A 43 21.95 -3.87 -3.06
C ILE A 43 21.40 -5.25 -3.46
N ASP A 44 20.82 -5.98 -2.51
CA ASP A 44 20.35 -7.34 -2.69
C ASP A 44 19.26 -7.43 -3.79
N ARG A 45 18.26 -6.56 -3.75
CA ARG A 45 17.07 -6.67 -4.60
C ARG A 45 17.11 -5.89 -5.91
N TYR A 46 18.07 -4.98 -6.07
CA TYR A 46 18.14 -4.11 -7.25
C TYR A 46 19.55 -4.08 -7.84
N LEU A 47 20.54 -3.69 -7.04
CA LEU A 47 21.88 -3.41 -7.56
C LEU A 47 22.65 -4.67 -7.99
N SER A 48 22.44 -5.79 -7.29
CA SER A 48 23.08 -7.09 -7.55
C SER A 48 22.87 -7.60 -8.98
N ILE A 49 21.75 -7.24 -9.61
CA ILE A 49 21.40 -7.60 -10.99
C ILE A 49 22.44 -7.05 -11.98
N TYR A 50 23.05 -5.91 -11.66
CA TYR A 50 23.98 -5.19 -12.53
C TYR A 50 25.45 -5.48 -12.22
N ASP A 51 25.75 -6.22 -11.15
CA ASP A 51 27.12 -6.39 -10.66
C ASP A 51 28.04 -7.09 -11.67
N ASN A 52 27.49 -7.97 -12.52
CA ASN A 52 28.26 -8.72 -13.51
C ASN A 52 28.13 -8.15 -14.94
N ILE A 53 27.52 -6.97 -15.10
CA ILE A 53 27.30 -6.35 -16.42
C ILE A 53 28.28 -5.18 -16.58
N GLU A 54 29.37 -5.39 -17.31
CA GLU A 54 30.47 -4.43 -17.46
C GLU A 54 30.00 -3.05 -17.96
N LEU A 55 29.07 -3.03 -18.93
CA LEU A 55 28.47 -1.81 -19.48
C LEU A 55 27.71 -0.97 -18.43
N LEU A 56 27.31 -1.57 -17.30
CA LEU A 56 26.56 -0.93 -16.23
C LEU A 56 27.40 -0.68 -14.96
N LYS A 57 28.71 -0.99 -14.98
CA LYS A 57 29.59 -0.70 -13.84
C LYS A 57 29.64 0.79 -13.44
N PRO A 58 29.62 1.77 -14.36
CA PRO A 58 29.60 3.17 -13.98
C PRO A 58 28.36 3.54 -13.14
N ILE A 59 27.17 3.07 -13.52
CA ILE A 59 25.93 3.34 -12.79
C ILE A 59 25.85 2.55 -11.49
N TYR A 60 26.35 1.31 -11.49
CA TYR A 60 26.48 0.50 -10.28
C TYR A 60 27.28 1.25 -9.20
N ASN A 61 28.47 1.73 -9.57
CA ASN A 61 29.35 2.48 -8.65
C ASN A 61 28.72 3.80 -8.22
N TYR A 62 28.15 4.55 -9.17
CA TYR A 62 27.45 5.80 -8.87
C TYR A 62 26.35 5.59 -7.82
N PHE A 63 25.48 4.59 -7.99
CA PHE A 63 24.43 4.29 -7.01
C PHE A 63 25.00 3.84 -5.67
N LEU A 64 25.99 2.96 -5.65
CA LEU A 64 26.59 2.45 -4.41
C LEU A 64 27.22 3.56 -3.56
N GLU A 65 27.90 4.50 -4.20
CA GLU A 65 28.60 5.63 -3.57
C GLU A 65 27.66 6.74 -3.10
N ASN A 66 26.57 6.99 -3.84
CA ASN A 66 25.67 8.11 -3.60
C ASN A 66 24.41 7.75 -2.81
N TYR A 67 24.13 6.46 -2.60
CA TYR A 67 22.89 6.02 -1.96
C TYR A 67 22.66 6.63 -0.57
N GLU A 68 23.70 6.77 0.26
CA GLU A 68 23.54 7.36 1.60
C GLU A 68 23.46 8.89 1.59
N LYS A 69 23.98 9.53 0.55
CA LYS A 69 23.95 10.98 0.38
C LYS A 69 22.64 11.46 -0.26
N THR A 70 21.87 10.53 -0.82
CA THR A 70 20.65 10.84 -1.58
C THR A 70 19.45 10.94 -0.66
N VAL A 71 18.70 12.03 -0.80
CA VAL A 71 17.40 12.22 -0.15
C VAL A 71 16.30 11.78 -1.12
N PRO A 72 15.35 10.93 -0.69
CA PRO A 72 14.21 10.55 -1.53
C PRO A 72 13.37 11.77 -1.92
N PHE A 73 12.46 11.58 -2.87
CA PHE A 73 11.49 12.63 -3.19
C PHE A 73 10.57 12.90 -2.01
N THR A 74 10.32 14.17 -1.74
CA THR A 74 9.29 14.59 -0.80
C THR A 74 7.92 14.65 -1.49
N TYR A 75 6.86 14.67 -0.68
CA TYR A 75 5.51 14.91 -1.17
C TYR A 75 5.39 16.20 -2.01
N LYS A 76 5.99 17.31 -1.55
CA LYS A 76 5.93 18.60 -2.24
C LYS A 76 6.56 18.53 -3.63
N GLU A 77 7.76 17.95 -3.72
CA GLU A 77 8.46 17.79 -4.99
C GLU A 77 7.70 16.88 -5.96
N ALA A 78 6.94 15.90 -5.47
CA ALA A 78 6.16 15.01 -6.34
C ALA A 78 5.11 15.78 -7.16
N PHE A 79 4.48 16.84 -6.60
CA PHE A 79 3.52 17.67 -7.35
C PHE A 79 4.17 18.52 -8.44
N GLU A 80 5.44 18.88 -8.25
CA GLU A 80 6.19 19.72 -9.18
C GLU A 80 6.71 18.92 -10.40
N ILE A 81 6.57 17.59 -10.40
CA ILE A 81 6.97 16.74 -11.52
C ILE A 81 5.97 16.88 -12.68
N GLU A 82 6.45 17.38 -13.81
CA GLU A 82 5.67 17.56 -15.04
C GLU A 82 5.30 16.23 -15.73
N ASP A 83 6.23 15.26 -15.76
CA ASP A 83 5.97 13.95 -16.38
C ASP A 83 5.03 13.13 -15.48
N GLU A 84 3.81 12.92 -15.94
CA GLU A 84 2.75 12.26 -15.15
C GLU A 84 3.10 10.83 -14.73
N ASN A 85 3.82 10.09 -15.58
CA ASN A 85 4.18 8.71 -15.29
C ASN A 85 5.30 8.66 -14.26
N PHE A 86 6.30 9.53 -14.38
CA PHE A 86 7.34 9.65 -13.36
C PHE A 86 6.78 10.16 -12.03
N ARG A 87 5.89 11.15 -12.08
CA ARG A 87 5.15 11.65 -10.91
C ARG A 87 4.42 10.51 -10.19
N ARG A 88 3.69 9.68 -10.93
CA ARG A 88 3.00 8.51 -10.37
C ARG A 88 3.94 7.52 -9.69
N MET A 89 5.11 7.26 -10.29
CA MET A 89 6.11 6.38 -9.67
C MET A 89 6.66 6.96 -8.37
N VAL A 90 6.91 8.26 -8.35
CA VAL A 90 7.38 8.97 -7.15
C VAL A 90 6.34 8.88 -6.04
N PHE A 91 5.06 9.12 -6.33
CA PHE A 91 3.99 8.94 -5.33
C PHE A 91 3.91 7.51 -4.78
N ASN A 92 4.12 6.49 -5.62
CA ASN A 92 4.15 5.10 -5.17
C ASN A 92 5.36 4.75 -4.28
N ALA A 93 6.42 5.56 -4.32
CA ALA A 93 7.63 5.36 -3.53
C ALA A 93 7.64 6.17 -2.22
N ILE A 94 6.68 7.08 -2.03
CA ILE A 94 6.51 7.87 -0.80
C ILE A 94 5.78 7.02 0.23
N ASP A 95 6.19 7.13 1.50
CA ASP A 95 5.49 6.45 2.59
C ASP A 95 4.06 6.97 2.71
N ILE A 96 3.09 6.05 2.84
CA ILE A 96 1.67 6.41 2.89
C ILE A 96 1.34 7.30 4.09
N SER A 97 2.04 7.13 5.22
CA SER A 97 1.83 7.94 6.41
C SER A 97 2.28 9.38 6.15
N ASP A 98 3.43 9.56 5.49
CA ASP A 98 3.93 10.86 5.06
C ASP A 98 2.97 11.52 4.07
N LEU A 99 2.45 10.75 3.10
CA LEU A 99 1.50 11.22 2.10
C LEU A 99 0.23 11.77 2.77
N ILE A 100 -0.39 10.96 3.63
CA ILE A 100 -1.68 11.26 4.26
C ILE A 100 -1.55 12.44 5.24
N GLN A 101 -0.44 12.53 5.99
CA GLN A 101 -0.17 13.69 6.84
C GLN A 101 -0.02 14.98 6.04
N ASN A 102 0.67 14.96 4.89
CA ASN A 102 0.84 16.14 4.05
C ASN A 102 -0.45 16.57 3.33
N LEU A 103 -1.42 15.66 3.18
CA LEU A 103 -2.78 15.95 2.70
C LEU A 103 -3.70 16.51 3.80
N GLY A 104 -3.20 16.77 5.02
CA GLY A 104 -4.00 17.39 6.08
C GLY A 104 -5.00 16.44 6.73
N ALA A 105 -4.65 15.16 6.85
CA ALA A 105 -5.52 14.18 7.48
C ALA A 105 -5.92 14.55 8.91
N THR A 106 -7.22 14.55 9.18
CA THR A 106 -7.81 14.83 10.49
C THR A 106 -8.53 13.58 10.97
N ARG A 107 -8.18 13.10 12.16
CA ARG A 107 -8.84 11.92 12.76
C ARG A 107 -10.27 12.26 13.13
N ILE A 108 -11.20 11.41 12.71
CA ILE A 108 -12.63 11.51 13.02
C ILE A 108 -12.94 10.71 14.27
N LYS A 109 -12.63 9.40 14.26
CA LYS A 109 -12.99 8.49 15.34
C LYS A 109 -12.01 7.33 15.48
N THR A 110 -11.88 6.82 16.70
CA THR A 110 -11.14 5.60 17.04
C THR A 110 -12.08 4.61 17.69
N ASP A 111 -11.94 3.33 17.34
CA ASP A 111 -12.68 2.24 17.97
C ASP A 111 -11.83 0.97 17.98
N GLY A 112 -12.15 0.03 18.87
CA GLY A 112 -11.37 -1.19 19.03
C GLY A 112 -12.17 -2.39 19.53
N ILE A 113 -11.65 -3.59 19.25
CA ILE A 113 -12.30 -4.85 19.58
C ILE A 113 -11.26 -5.89 20.02
N GLU A 114 -11.59 -6.65 21.06
CA GLU A 114 -10.79 -7.82 21.44
C GLU A 114 -11.06 -8.98 20.49
N VAL A 115 -9.99 -9.58 19.98
CA VAL A 115 -10.08 -10.70 19.04
C VAL A 115 -9.21 -11.85 19.50
N ASN A 116 -9.69 -13.06 19.22
CA ASN A 116 -9.00 -14.32 19.43
C ASN A 116 -8.81 -15.00 18.07
N ARG A 117 -7.55 -15.17 17.63
CA ARG A 117 -7.23 -15.71 16.30
C ARG A 117 -6.41 -16.98 16.40
N LYS A 118 -6.68 -17.93 15.51
CA LYS A 118 -5.90 -19.17 15.35
C LYS A 118 -4.50 -18.81 14.83
N CYS A 119 -3.49 -19.52 15.31
CA CYS A 119 -2.10 -19.33 14.88
C CYS A 119 -1.48 -20.66 14.45
N PHE A 120 -0.54 -20.60 13.52
CA PHE A 120 0.18 -21.76 13.00
C PHE A 120 1.67 -21.47 12.93
N ASP A 121 2.50 -22.49 13.11
CA ASP A 121 3.92 -22.40 12.82
C ASP A 121 4.20 -22.50 11.31
N LYS A 122 5.48 -22.41 10.92
CA LYS A 122 5.88 -22.49 9.51
C LYS A 122 5.63 -23.86 8.87
N GLN A 123 5.39 -24.88 9.69
CA GLN A 123 5.11 -26.26 9.27
C GLN A 123 3.61 -26.54 9.23
N GLY A 124 2.76 -25.58 9.63
CA GLY A 124 1.31 -25.71 9.64
C GLY A 124 0.76 -26.36 10.92
N ASN A 125 1.58 -26.55 11.96
CA ASN A 125 1.08 -27.05 13.24
C ASN A 125 0.37 -25.94 14.00
N THR A 126 -0.72 -26.31 14.69
CA THR A 126 -1.51 -25.36 15.49
C THR A 126 -0.69 -24.85 16.67
N LEU A 127 -0.68 -23.53 16.85
CA LEU A 127 -0.16 -22.84 18.03
C LEU A 127 -1.33 -22.37 18.92
N PRO A 128 -1.07 -22.00 20.19
CA PRO A 128 -2.09 -21.34 21.00
C PRO A 128 -2.66 -20.12 20.30
N ASN A 129 -3.98 -19.93 20.41
CA ASN A 129 -4.64 -18.76 19.83
C ASN A 129 -4.05 -17.48 20.41
N LYS A 130 -3.92 -16.46 19.57
CA LYS A 130 -3.43 -15.14 19.96
C LYS A 130 -4.61 -14.23 20.27
N ASN A 131 -4.64 -13.72 21.50
CA ASN A 131 -5.53 -12.64 21.90
C ASN A 131 -4.84 -11.30 21.69
N TYR A 132 -5.54 -10.35 21.08
CA TYR A 132 -5.07 -8.97 20.99
C TYR A 132 -6.26 -8.02 20.83
N HIS A 133 -6.00 -6.75 21.11
CA HIS A 133 -6.97 -5.68 20.90
C HIS A 133 -6.67 -5.04 19.54
N ALA A 134 -7.59 -5.19 18.59
CA ALA A 134 -7.50 -4.57 17.27
C ALA A 134 -8.09 -3.16 17.34
N VAL A 135 -7.29 -2.15 16.99
CA VAL A 135 -7.69 -0.74 17.03
C VAL A 135 -7.71 -0.19 15.61
N TYR A 136 -8.78 0.53 15.29
CA TYR A 136 -8.99 1.15 14.00
C TYR A 136 -9.32 2.63 14.19
N GLU A 137 -8.80 3.46 13.30
CA GLU A 137 -9.03 4.89 13.31
C GLU A 137 -9.54 5.35 11.95
N THR A 138 -10.53 6.24 11.93
CA THR A 138 -11.06 6.85 10.71
C THR A 138 -10.58 8.27 10.58
N TYR A 139 -10.33 8.70 9.35
CA TYR A 139 -9.77 10.01 9.04
C TYR A 139 -10.50 10.64 7.87
N GLN A 140 -10.61 11.97 7.91
CA GLN A 140 -10.95 12.83 6.79
C GLN A 140 -9.65 13.40 6.20
N ILE A 141 -9.54 13.42 4.88
CA ILE A 141 -8.34 13.85 4.17
C ILE A 141 -8.74 14.92 3.16
N ASP A 142 -8.04 16.05 3.18
CA ASP A 142 -8.27 17.15 2.24
C ASP A 142 -7.52 16.86 0.93
N CYS A 143 -8.28 16.47 -0.08
CA CYS A 143 -7.80 16.16 -1.41
C CYS A 143 -7.79 17.37 -2.34
N SER A 144 -8.09 18.59 -1.89
CA SER A 144 -8.09 19.79 -2.76
C SER A 144 -6.79 19.95 -3.55
N ARG A 145 -5.65 19.59 -2.93
CA ARG A 145 -4.32 19.60 -3.56
C ARG A 145 -4.11 18.57 -4.65
N LEU A 146 -4.88 17.49 -4.65
CA LEU A 146 -4.83 16.42 -5.66
C LEU A 146 -5.72 16.74 -6.87
N VAL A 147 -6.68 17.66 -6.73
CA VAL A 147 -7.78 17.88 -7.67
C VAL A 147 -7.60 19.17 -8.49
N ILE A 148 -6.57 19.97 -8.18
CA ILE A 148 -6.27 21.27 -8.83
C ILE A 148 -6.26 21.12 -10.37
N GLY A 149 -7.18 21.81 -11.05
CA GLY A 149 -7.27 21.84 -12.52
C GLY A 149 -7.94 20.62 -13.16
N SER A 150 -8.59 19.75 -12.37
CA SER A 150 -9.38 18.64 -12.89
C SER A 150 -10.87 18.99 -12.99
N GLU A 151 -11.64 18.20 -13.75
CA GLU A 151 -13.10 18.36 -13.87
C GLU A 151 -13.86 18.22 -12.53
N PHE A 152 -13.17 17.79 -11.46
CA PHE A 152 -13.72 17.55 -10.12
C PHE A 152 -13.48 18.71 -9.13
N ASP A 153 -12.91 19.84 -9.57
CA ASP A 153 -12.54 21.00 -8.72
C ASP A 153 -13.73 21.60 -7.93
N ASN A 154 -14.97 21.30 -8.32
CA ASN A 154 -16.20 21.79 -7.70
C ASN A 154 -16.92 20.78 -6.79
N GLN A 155 -16.34 19.63 -6.46
CA GLN A 155 -16.92 18.65 -5.52
C GLN A 155 -16.33 18.79 -4.11
N GLU A 156 -17.02 18.26 -3.10
CA GLU A 156 -16.44 18.12 -1.77
C GLU A 156 -15.13 17.35 -1.88
N ASN A 157 -14.02 18.04 -1.65
CA ASN A 157 -12.67 17.52 -1.85
C ASN A 157 -12.20 16.64 -0.68
N PHE A 158 -13.12 16.02 0.05
CA PHE A 158 -12.77 15.16 1.18
C PHE A 158 -12.82 13.69 0.76
N ALA A 159 -11.74 12.98 1.09
CA ALA A 159 -11.72 11.54 1.08
C ALA A 159 -11.67 11.01 2.51
N TYR A 160 -12.15 9.79 2.70
CA TYR A 160 -12.16 9.14 3.99
C TYR A 160 -11.28 7.89 3.95
N ALA A 161 -10.55 7.63 5.03
CA ALA A 161 -9.71 6.45 5.15
C ALA A 161 -9.83 5.82 6.54
N VAL A 162 -9.70 4.50 6.60
CA VAL A 162 -9.44 3.76 7.84
C VAL A 162 -7.96 3.45 7.94
N LYS A 163 -7.38 3.78 9.09
CA LYS A 163 -6.03 3.45 9.50
C LYS A 163 -6.07 2.18 10.36
N CYS A 164 -5.20 1.23 10.02
CA CYS A 164 -5.05 -0.03 10.74
C CYS A 164 -3.59 -0.49 10.76
N TRP A 165 -3.30 -1.50 11.59
CA TRP A 165 -1.97 -2.08 11.72
C TRP A 165 -1.98 -3.53 11.26
N CYS A 166 -0.99 -3.91 10.47
CA CYS A 166 -0.76 -5.30 10.12
C CYS A 166 -0.22 -6.06 11.34
N THR A 167 -0.91 -7.11 11.76
CA THR A 167 -0.60 -7.88 12.97
C THR A 167 0.73 -8.63 12.90
N SER A 168 1.23 -8.94 11.71
CA SER A 168 2.51 -9.65 11.51
C SER A 168 3.70 -8.75 11.29
N THR A 169 3.51 -7.62 10.59
CA THR A 169 4.62 -6.69 10.28
C THR A 169 4.66 -5.47 11.19
N ASN A 170 3.61 -5.25 11.99
CA ASN A 170 3.37 -4.05 12.77
C ASN A 170 3.44 -2.76 11.94
N LYS A 171 3.18 -2.86 10.62
CA LYS A 171 3.17 -1.73 9.71
C LYS A 171 1.81 -1.07 9.70
N GLU A 172 1.85 0.23 9.55
CA GLU A 172 0.70 1.08 9.35
C GLU A 172 0.15 0.90 7.93
N HIS A 173 -1.18 0.80 7.83
CA HIS A 173 -1.91 0.73 6.57
C HIS A 173 -3.05 1.73 6.59
N TRP A 174 -3.31 2.30 5.43
CA TRP A 174 -4.41 3.23 5.17
C TRP A 174 -5.24 2.69 4.02
N ILE A 175 -6.55 2.59 4.22
CA ILE A 175 -7.48 2.08 3.21
C ILE A 175 -8.58 3.09 3.01
N TRP A 176 -8.81 3.51 1.77
CA TRP A 176 -9.90 4.41 1.41
C TRP A 176 -11.26 3.76 1.68
N ILE A 177 -12.19 4.52 2.25
CA ILE A 177 -13.54 4.06 2.64
C ILE A 177 -14.59 5.04 2.12
N GLU A 178 -15.83 4.58 1.95
CA GLU A 178 -16.94 5.49 1.66
C GLU A 178 -17.28 6.36 2.88
N ASP A 179 -17.80 7.56 2.61
CA ASP A 179 -18.26 8.54 3.60
C ASP A 179 -19.24 7.93 4.62
N SER A 180 -20.11 7.02 4.18
CA SER A 180 -21.09 6.32 5.04
C SER A 180 -20.47 5.56 6.21
N TYR A 181 -19.17 5.25 6.16
CA TYR A 181 -18.45 4.50 7.19
C TYR A 181 -17.54 5.37 8.07
N LYS A 182 -17.42 6.67 7.81
CA LYS A 182 -16.43 7.54 8.47
C LYS A 182 -16.57 7.60 9.99
N ASP A 183 -17.79 7.44 10.52
CA ASP A 183 -18.08 7.52 11.95
C ASP A 183 -18.10 6.15 12.65
N GLN A 184 -17.70 5.08 11.95
CA GLN A 184 -17.78 3.70 12.43
C GLN A 184 -16.51 2.91 12.07
N PRO A 185 -15.39 3.05 12.80
CA PRO A 185 -14.11 2.46 12.42
C PRO A 185 -14.12 0.93 12.22
N LEU A 186 -14.91 0.21 13.03
CA LEU A 186 -15.08 -1.24 12.91
C LEU A 186 -15.87 -1.64 11.65
N GLU A 187 -16.93 -0.90 11.32
CA GLU A 187 -17.67 -1.10 10.05
C GLU A 187 -16.84 -0.67 8.86
N ALA A 188 -16.04 0.39 8.99
CA ALA A 188 -15.16 0.88 7.96
C ALA A 188 -14.15 -0.18 7.50
N ILE A 189 -13.44 -0.83 8.43
CA ILE A 189 -12.53 -1.93 8.05
C ILE A 189 -13.27 -3.15 7.50
N ALA A 190 -14.44 -3.49 8.04
CA ALA A 190 -15.23 -4.61 7.53
C ALA A 190 -15.70 -4.34 6.08
N SER A 191 -16.03 -3.09 5.76
CA SER A 191 -16.53 -2.66 4.46
C SER A 191 -15.52 -2.79 3.32
N THR A 192 -14.23 -2.90 3.65
CA THR A 192 -13.16 -3.14 2.67
C THR A 192 -13.21 -4.57 2.12
N PHE A 193 -13.98 -5.47 2.75
CA PHE A 193 -14.18 -6.84 2.30
C PHE A 193 -15.60 -7.01 1.77
N ARG A 194 -15.71 -7.32 0.47
CA ARG A 194 -17.00 -7.39 -0.24
C ARG A 194 -17.19 -8.74 -0.90
N PHE A 195 -18.40 -9.25 -0.81
CA PHE A 195 -18.80 -10.53 -1.37
C PHE A 195 -20.14 -10.42 -2.07
N HIS A 196 -20.39 -11.34 -3.00
CA HIS A 196 -21.74 -11.53 -3.52
C HIS A 196 -22.67 -11.88 -2.36
N GLU A 197 -23.83 -11.23 -2.30
CA GLU A 197 -24.77 -11.35 -1.17
C GLU A 197 -25.19 -12.80 -0.90
N ASN A 198 -25.28 -13.64 -1.94
CA ASN A 198 -25.63 -15.05 -1.80
C ASN A 198 -24.50 -15.92 -1.20
N VAL A 199 -23.26 -15.43 -1.18
CA VAL A 199 -22.10 -16.17 -0.62
C VAL A 199 -22.02 -15.97 0.89
N ILE A 200 -22.33 -14.77 1.39
CA ILE A 200 -22.12 -14.38 2.80
C ILE A 200 -22.75 -15.38 3.80
N PRO A 201 -24.00 -15.85 3.62
CA PRO A 201 -24.62 -16.81 4.55
C PRO A 201 -23.92 -18.18 4.60
N HIS A 202 -23.12 -18.50 3.59
CA HIS A 202 -22.43 -19.78 3.47
C HIS A 202 -20.95 -19.72 3.87
N ILE A 203 -20.45 -18.55 4.27
CA ILE A 203 -19.07 -18.39 4.77
C ILE A 203 -18.95 -19.11 6.10
N LYS A 204 -18.06 -20.09 6.15
CA LYS A 204 -17.66 -20.82 7.35
C LYS A 204 -16.60 -20.05 8.13
N GLU A 205 -15.53 -19.65 7.45
CA GLU A 205 -14.46 -18.86 8.03
C GLU A 205 -13.69 -18.06 6.99
N LEU A 206 -13.16 -16.92 7.43
CA LEU A 206 -12.27 -16.04 6.70
C LEU A 206 -10.85 -16.19 7.25
N LYS A 207 -9.88 -16.28 6.34
CA LYS A 207 -8.44 -16.34 6.67
C LYS A 207 -7.71 -15.26 5.89
N ARG A 208 -7.09 -14.32 6.58
CA ARG A 208 -6.41 -13.19 5.96
C ARG A 208 -4.90 -13.32 6.07
N GLN A 209 -4.21 -13.06 4.96
CA GLN A 209 -2.77 -12.84 4.93
C GLN A 209 -2.47 -11.58 4.09
N GLY A 210 -2.15 -10.48 4.75
CA GLY A 210 -2.01 -9.17 4.09
C GLY A 210 -3.28 -8.78 3.30
N ASP A 211 -3.14 -8.63 1.99
CA ASP A 211 -4.23 -8.24 1.07
C ASP A 211 -5.04 -9.44 0.54
N ILE A 212 -4.59 -10.67 0.81
CA ILE A 212 -5.26 -11.89 0.37
C ILE A 212 -6.24 -12.34 1.45
N MET A 213 -7.48 -12.58 1.04
CA MET A 213 -8.52 -13.19 1.86
C MET A 213 -8.90 -14.55 1.28
N LEU A 214 -8.70 -15.61 2.05
CA LEU A 214 -9.21 -16.94 1.75
C LEU A 214 -10.56 -17.11 2.46
N VAL A 215 -11.54 -17.60 1.71
CA VAL A 215 -12.90 -17.80 2.20
C VAL A 215 -13.23 -19.28 2.14
N GLU A 216 -13.45 -19.87 3.31
CA GLU A 216 -13.95 -21.23 3.40
C GLU A 216 -15.47 -21.20 3.44
N LEU A 217 -16.11 -21.98 2.57
CA LEU A 217 -17.57 -22.08 2.49
C LEU A 217 -18.03 -23.41 3.09
N ASN A 218 -19.24 -23.41 3.66
CA ASN A 218 -19.87 -24.63 4.16
C ASN A 218 -20.32 -25.58 3.02
N GLN A 219 -20.48 -25.05 1.82
CA GLN A 219 -20.88 -25.79 0.61
C GLN A 219 -20.43 -25.03 -0.63
N GLU A 220 -20.40 -25.71 -1.76
CA GLU A 220 -20.09 -25.09 -3.06
C GLU A 220 -21.24 -24.17 -3.49
N ILE A 221 -20.92 -22.90 -3.76
CA ILE A 221 -21.88 -21.88 -4.18
C ILE A 221 -21.29 -21.09 -5.34
N ILE A 222 -22.08 -20.92 -6.39
CA ILE A 222 -21.75 -20.01 -7.49
C ILE A 222 -22.09 -18.58 -7.05
N PRO A 223 -21.11 -17.65 -6.99
CA PRO A 223 -21.36 -16.27 -6.60
C PRO A 223 -22.32 -15.56 -7.57
N LYS A 224 -23.37 -14.92 -7.02
CA LYS A 224 -24.44 -14.23 -7.79
C LYS A 224 -25.05 -13.09 -6.97
N GLY A 225 -25.69 -12.14 -7.64
CA GLY A 225 -26.36 -11.01 -7.00
C GLY A 225 -25.44 -9.82 -6.75
N LYS A 226 -25.84 -8.91 -5.86
CA LYS A 226 -25.07 -7.70 -5.58
C LYS A 226 -23.80 -8.01 -4.77
N ILE A 227 -22.72 -7.30 -5.09
CA ILE A 227 -21.51 -7.30 -4.26
C ILE A 227 -21.73 -6.29 -3.14
N ILE A 228 -21.73 -6.77 -1.90
CA ILE A 228 -21.99 -5.95 -0.70
C ILE A 228 -20.86 -6.13 0.32
N PRO A 229 -20.59 -5.11 1.14
CA PRO A 229 -19.64 -5.21 2.24
C PRO A 229 -20.11 -6.15 3.34
N LEU A 230 -19.16 -6.74 4.06
CA LEU A 230 -19.45 -7.37 5.34
C LEU A 230 -19.76 -6.30 6.40
N THR A 231 -20.63 -6.63 7.34
CA THR A 231 -20.77 -5.85 8.57
C THR A 231 -19.61 -6.13 9.53
N ALA A 232 -19.37 -5.26 10.50
CA ALA A 232 -18.36 -5.48 11.53
C ALA A 232 -18.58 -6.83 12.26
N GLU A 233 -19.82 -7.13 12.63
CA GLU A 233 -20.17 -8.39 13.27
C GLU A 233 -19.79 -9.59 12.39
N GLN A 234 -20.15 -9.57 11.11
CA GLN A 234 -19.80 -10.64 10.17
C GLN A 234 -18.29 -10.79 10.03
N TYR A 235 -17.59 -9.69 9.82
CA TYR A 235 -16.13 -9.70 9.62
C TYR A 235 -15.39 -10.26 10.83
N PHE A 236 -15.60 -9.70 12.03
CA PHE A 236 -14.82 -10.10 13.21
C PHE A 236 -15.18 -11.49 13.73
N ARG A 237 -16.43 -11.92 13.52
CA ARG A 237 -16.89 -13.29 13.85
C ARG A 237 -16.33 -14.33 12.90
N LEU A 238 -16.32 -14.04 11.60
CA LEU A 238 -15.90 -15.00 10.57
C LEU A 238 -14.39 -15.04 10.38
N LEU A 239 -13.66 -13.95 10.65
CA LEU A 239 -12.20 -13.90 10.56
C LEU A 239 -11.56 -14.73 11.66
N THR A 240 -11.10 -15.94 11.34
CA THR A 240 -10.50 -16.84 12.34
C THR A 240 -8.97 -16.80 12.34
N ILE A 241 -8.35 -16.38 11.23
CA ILE A 241 -6.91 -16.31 11.04
C ILE A 241 -6.54 -14.95 10.44
N GLU A 242 -5.52 -14.30 11.02
CA GLU A 242 -4.92 -13.07 10.48
C GLU A 242 -3.40 -13.13 10.65
N THR A 243 -2.67 -13.07 9.54
CA THR A 243 -1.20 -13.17 9.47
C THR A 243 -0.57 -12.19 8.48
#